data_AF-F4HK44-F1
#
_entry.id   AF-F4HK44-F1
#
_cell.length_a   1.000
_cell.length_b   1.000
_cell.length_c   1.000
_cell.angle_alpha   90.00
_cell.angle_beta   90.00
_cell.angle_gamma   90.00
#
_symmetry.space_group_name_H-M   'P 1'
#
loop_
_entity.id
_entity.type
_entity.pdbx_description
1 polymer ?
#
loop_
_entity_poly.entity_id
_entity_poly.type
_entity_poly.pdbx_seq_one_letter_code
_entity_poly.pdbx_strand_id
1 'polypeptide(L)' 'MKRVIGFFLTFLGFLLLLKSIKPEVYLIFLQYGEYFKRAFWGVVLIVAGIYLLTRNKIIRMIITAIFVLYLTIIILLWFL' A
#
# COMPACT_ATOMS: atom_id res chain seq x y z
N MET A 1 -7.55 8.65 -13.16
CA MET A 1 -6.21 8.02 -13.01
C MET A 1 -5.13 9.03 -12.62
N LYS A 2 -4.93 10.15 -13.34
CA LYS A 2 -3.89 11.15 -13.02
C LYS A 2 -3.92 11.69 -11.57
N ARG A 3 -5.11 11.97 -11.02
CA ARG A 3 -5.28 12.44 -9.63
C ARG A 3 -4.87 11.40 -8.59
N VAL A 4 -5.20 10.12 -8.82
CA VAL A 4 -4.90 9.03 -7.88
C VAL A 4 -3.40 8.79 -7.79
N ILE A 5 -2.71 8.84 -8.94
CA ILE A 5 -1.24 8.75 -9.00
C ILE A 5 -0.61 9.95 -8.29
N GLY A 6 -1.15 11.15 -8.45
CA GLY A 6 -0.70 12.34 -7.72
C GLY A 6 -0.83 12.17 -6.20
N PHE A 7 -2.00 11.75 -5.72
CA PHE A 7 -2.19 11.48 -4.28
C PHE A 7 -1.26 10.38 -3.76
N PHE A 8 -1.04 9.31 -4.55
CA PHE A 8 -0.10 8.25 -4.20
C PHE A 8 1.33 8.78 -4.05
N LEU A 9 1.81 9.57 -5.02
CA LEU A 9 3.14 10.16 -5.00
C LEU A 9 3.31 11.15 -3.85
N THR A 10 2.31 12.00 -3.59
CA THR A 10 2.33 12.94 -2.46
C THR A 10 2.37 12.20 -1.12
N PHE A 11 1.56 11.15 -0.97
CA PHE A 11 1.55 10.32 0.23
C PHE A 11 2.88 9.58 0.43
N LEU A 12 3.45 9.04 -0.64
CA LEU A 12 4.73 8.36 -0.62
C LEU A 12 5.88 9.33 -0.28
N GLY A 13 5.89 10.53 -0.85
CA GLY A 13 6.83 11.60 -0.50
C GLY A 13 6.69 12.05 0.96
N PHE A 14 5.46 12.18 1.47
CA PHE A 14 5.21 12.51 2.87
C PHE A 14 5.76 11.43 3.82
N LEU A 15 5.54 10.15 3.50
CA LEU A 15 6.10 9.03 4.28
C LEU A 15 7.63 9.06 4.30
N LEU A 16 8.27 9.33 3.16
CA LEU A 16 9.73 9.45 3.07
C LEU A 16 10.26 10.62 3.91
N LEU A 17 9.56 11.76 3.94
CA LEU A 17 9.92 12.88 4.83
C LEU A 17 9.76 12.48 6.30
N LEU A 18 8.67 11.79 6.65
CA LEU A 18 8.44 11.30 8.01
C LEU A 18 9.57 10.35 8.47
N LYS A 19 10.11 9.53 7.56
CA LYS A 19 11.30 8.68 7.81
C LYS A 19 12.50 9.52 8.24
N SER A 20 12.74 10.62 7.53
CA SER A 20 13.88 11.50 7.81
C SER A 20 13.73 12.28 9.13
N ILE A 21 12.51 12.58 9.55
CA ILE A 21 12.24 13.42 10.73
C ILE A 21 12.09 12.57 12.00
N LYS A 22 11.43 11.40 11.92
CA LYS A 22 11.20 10.49 13.06
C LYS A 22 11.32 9.03 12.63
N PRO A 23 12.54 8.44 12.66
CA PRO A 23 12.75 7.05 12.27
C PRO A 23 12.11 6.04 13.24
N GLU A 24 11.78 6.44 14.46
CA GLU A 24 11.15 5.58 15.47
C GLU A 24 9.78 5.06 15.05
N VAL A 25 9.02 5.85 14.28
CA VAL A 25 7.71 5.46 13.73
C VAL A 25 7.85 4.20 12.88
N TYR A 26 8.99 4.04 12.20
CA TYR A 26 9.29 2.92 11.33
C TYR A 26 9.70 1.65 12.07
N LEU A 27 10.21 1.74 13.30
CA LEU A 27 10.56 0.57 14.10
C LEU A 27 9.33 -0.30 14.41
N ILE A 28 8.16 0.33 14.60
CA ILE A 28 6.88 -0.37 14.79
C ILE A 28 6.52 -1.17 13.53
N PHE A 29 6.73 -0.60 12.34
CA PHE A 29 6.45 -1.29 11.07
C PHE A 29 7.47 -2.38 10.76
N LEU A 30 8.71 -2.23 11.22
CA LEU A 30 9.80 -3.17 10.98
C LEU A 30 9.52 -4.54 11.61
N GLN A 31 8.91 -4.56 12.80
CA GLN A 31 8.53 -5.80 13.49
C GLN A 31 7.49 -6.63 12.71
N TYR A 32 6.62 -5.98 11.93
CA TYR A 32 5.61 -6.66 11.12
C TYR A 32 6.02 -6.88 9.66
N GLY A 33 7.18 -6.37 9.25
CA GLY A 33 7.60 -6.33 7.86
C GLY A 33 7.68 -7.66 7.16
N GLU A 34 8.28 -8.64 7.83
CA GLU A 34 8.39 -10.02 7.36
C GLU A 34 7.01 -10.65 7.09
N TYR A 35 6.03 -10.41 7.95
CA TYR A 35 4.68 -10.93 7.77
C TYR A 35 4.00 -10.33 6.54
N PHE A 36 4.15 -9.02 6.33
CA PHE A 36 3.62 -8.35 5.15
C PHE A 36 4.25 -8.86 3.85
N LYS A 37 5.57 -9.08 3.84
CA LYS A 37 6.29 -9.62 2.66
C LYS A 37 5.82 -11.04 2.32
N ARG A 38 5.65 -11.92 3.31
CA ARG A 38 5.17 -13.30 3.09
C ARG A 38 3.71 -13.34 2.62
N ALA A 39 2.87 -12.47 3.16
CA ALA A 39 1.46 -12.39 2.78
C ALA A 39 1.21 -11.73 1.42
N PHE A 40 2.22 -11.10 0.82
CA PHE A 40 2.10 -10.29 -0.40
C PHE A 40 1.31 -10.99 -1.51
N TRP A 41 1.75 -12.18 -1.92
CA TRP A 41 1.10 -12.92 -3.00
C TRP A 41 -0.34 -13.33 -2.65
N GLY A 42 -0.60 -13.67 -1.39
CA GLY A 42 -1.96 -13.97 -0.92
C GLY A 42 -2.90 -12.77 -1.04
N VAL A 43 -2.45 -11.59 -0.60
CA VAL A 43 -3.22 -10.35 -0.70
C VAL A 43 -3.45 -9.96 -2.17
N VAL A 44 -2.42 -10.08 -3.02
CA VAL A 44 -2.54 -9.82 -4.47
C VAL A 44 -3.61 -10.69 -5.11
N LEU A 45 -3.61 -12.00 -4.81
CA LEU A 45 -4.60 -12.94 -5.36
C LEU A 45 -6.02 -12.64 -4.88
N ILE A 46 -6.19 -12.34 -3.58
CA ILE A 46 -7.49 -11.97 -3.02
C ILE A 46 -8.02 -10.70 -3.69
N VAL A 47 -7.20 -9.66 -3.77
CA VAL A 47 -7.57 -8.39 -4.39
C VAL A 47 -7.91 -8.58 -5.86
N ALA A 48 -7.09 -9.33 -6.61
CA ALA A 48 -7.35 -9.62 -8.02
C ALA A 48 -8.66 -10.40 -8.20
N GLY A 49 -8.91 -11.41 -7.37
CA GLY A 49 -10.15 -12.19 -7.40
C GLY A 49 -11.38 -11.32 -7.13
N ILE A 50 -11.37 -10.53 -6.06
CA ILE A 50 -12.49 -9.63 -5.72
C ILE A 50 -12.68 -8.59 -6.83
N TYR A 51 -11.59 -8.04 -7.36
CA TYR A 51 -11.65 -7.04 -8.43
C TYR A 51 -12.28 -7.59 -9.72
N LEU A 52 -11.97 -8.84 -10.09
CA LEU A 52 -12.55 -9.51 -11.26
C LEU A 52 -14.01 -9.90 -11.05
N LEU A 53 -14.39 -10.35 -9.85
CA LEU A 53 -15.77 -10.71 -9.51
C LEU A 53 -16.69 -9.48 -9.41
N THR A 54 -16.13 -8.34 -9.02
CA THR A 54 -16.89 -7.11 -8.80
C THR A 54 -17.25 -6.42 -10.11
N ARG A 55 -18.55 -6.33 -10.42
CA ARG A 55 -19.07 -5.55 -11.56
C ARG A 55 -19.28 -4.07 -11.24
N ASN A 56 -19.35 -3.70 -9.96
CA ASN A 56 -19.61 -2.33 -9.53
C ASN A 56 -18.33 -1.46 -9.63
N LYS A 57 -18.41 -0.37 -10.39
CA LYS A 57 -17.30 0.58 -10.61
C LYS A 57 -16.83 1.25 -9.31
N ILE A 58 -17.73 1.54 -8.37
CA ILE A 58 -17.39 2.18 -7.09
C ILE A 58 -16.57 1.21 -6.22
N ILE A 59 -17.02 -0.03 -6.10
CA ILE A 59 -16.33 -1.06 -5.31
C ILE A 59 -14.96 -1.35 -5.93
N ARG A 60 -14.84 -1.46 -7.25
CA ARG A 60 -13.53 -1.58 -7.93
C ARG A 60 -12.60 -0.41 -7.63
N MET A 61 -13.12 0.82 -7.58
CA MET A 61 -12.32 1.99 -7.22
C MET A 61 -11.84 1.92 -5.76
N ILE A 62 -12.70 1.52 -4.83
CA ILE A 62 -12.35 1.35 -3.40
C ILE A 62 -11.28 0.27 -3.24
N ILE A 63 -11.47 -0.90 -3.85
CA ILE A 63 -10.49 -2.00 -3.82
C ILE A 63 -9.14 -1.53 -4.39
N THR A 64 -9.17 -0.81 -5.51
CA THR A 64 -7.95 -0.26 -6.11
C THR A 64 -7.26 0.70 -5.16
N ALA A 65 -8.01 1.61 -4.52
CA ALA A 65 -7.45 2.57 -3.57
C ALA A 65 -6.82 1.87 -2.35
N ILE A 66 -7.50 0.87 -1.78
CA ILE A 66 -6.98 0.06 -0.66
C ILE A 66 -5.72 -0.69 -1.08
N PHE A 67 -5.73 -1.30 -2.27
CA PHE A 67 -4.57 -2.04 -2.77
C PHE A 67 -3.38 -1.13 -3.05
N VAL A 68 -3.62 0.07 -3.56
CA VAL A 68 -2.60 1.09 -3.76
C VAL A 68 -1.98 1.51 -2.42
N LEU A 69 -2.79 1.72 -1.36
CA LEU A 69 -2.27 1.99 -0.02
C LEU A 69 -1.44 0.81 0.52
N TYR A 70 -1.90 -0.42 0.34
CA TYR A 70 -1.16 -1.63 0.72
C TYR A 70 0.19 -1.72 0.00
N LEU A 71 0.22 -1.44 -1.31
CA LEU A 71 1.46 -1.40 -2.09
C LEU A 71 2.41 -0.30 -1.58
N THR A 72 1.91 0.88 -1.21
CA THR A 72 2.75 1.92 -0.59
C THR A 72 3.46 1.37 0.63
N ILE A 73 2.72 0.71 1.52
CA ILE A 73 3.27 0.15 2.76
C ILE A 73 4.32 -0.92 2.45
N ILE A 74 4.03 -1.86 1.53
CA ILE A 74 4.97 -2.90 1.09
C ILE A 74 6.26 -2.29 0.54
N ILE A 75 6.16 -1.32 -0.36
CA ILE A 75 7.32 -0.65 -0.98
C ILE A 75 8.15 0.03 0.11
N LEU A 76 7.47 0.76 1.00
CA LEU A 76 8.09 1.41 2.13
C LEU A 76 8.86 0.43 3.01
N LEU A 77 8.29 -0.74 3.29
CA LEU A 77 8.87 -1.82 4.09
C LEU A 77 9.94 -2.64 3.37
N TRP A 78 10.01 -2.56 2.04
CA TRP A 78 11.07 -3.18 1.25
C TRP A 78 12.28 -2.25 1.14
N PHE A 79 12.05 -0.94 1.05
CA PHE A 79 13.10 0.09 1.05
C PHE A 79 13.58 0.49 2.46
N LEU A 80 13.00 -0.10 3.51
CA LEU A 80 13.43 0.01 4.89
C LEU A 80 14.41 -1.11 5.23
#